data_AF-A0A565AU98-F1
#
_entry.id   AF-A0A565AU98-F1
#
_cell.length_a   1.000
_cell.length_b   1.000
_cell.length_c   1.000
_cell.angle_alpha   90.00
_cell.angle_beta   90.00
_cell.angle_gamma   90.00
#
_symmetry.space_group_name_H-M   'P 1'
#
loop_
_entity.id
_entity.type
_entity.pdbx_description
1 polymer ?
#
loop_
_entity_poly.entity_id
_entity_poly.type
_entity_poly.pdbx_seq_one_letter_code
_entity_poly.pdbx_strand_id
1 'polypeptide(L)'
;MAKSRAVLELTARFDLGGDDKIRAVSLSPDSAFQTLVYVGTSSGSLILLSIDISTNIVSRLGSVSLSASPVESVFVLGHERGKVLALCNGYLFLVDSLLSLPAKRLGGLLKGINVVARRVRGRGSSSTDLFPSEVSADSSSSNKFLQMLGAGNRASDIKGEDSRVLQGRFVFAVAISERMLLIQLHCDGTFLVLKEILGIPIMAFKVPYEEQIKDLLRKKRSHLPGGGA
;
A
#
# COMPACT_ATOMS: atom_id res chain seq x y z
N MET A 1 1.59 -10.03 -37.74
CA MET A 1 2.04 -9.22 -36.59
C MET A 1 2.72 -10.15 -35.58
N ALA A 2 4.03 -9.96 -35.32
CA ALA A 2 4.76 -10.77 -34.36
C ALA A 2 4.35 -10.40 -32.92
N LYS A 3 4.09 -11.42 -32.09
CA LYS A 3 3.69 -11.27 -30.69
C LYS A 3 4.93 -10.92 -29.87
N SER A 4 5.04 -9.66 -29.44
CA SER A 4 6.08 -9.21 -28.52
C SER A 4 5.99 -10.00 -27.21
N ARG A 5 7.13 -10.51 -26.72
CA ARG A 5 7.26 -11.19 -25.43
C ARG A 5 8.13 -10.32 -24.53
N ALA A 6 7.67 -10.05 -23.31
CA ALA A 6 8.51 -9.44 -22.29
C ALA A 6 9.51 -10.50 -21.77
N VAL A 7 10.79 -10.17 -21.78
CA VAL A 7 11.85 -10.97 -21.15
C VAL A 7 12.26 -10.25 -19.86
N LEU A 8 12.30 -10.99 -18.75
CA LEU A 8 12.80 -10.47 -17.48
C LEU A 8 14.29 -10.77 -17.42
N GLU A 9 15.09 -9.74 -17.18
CA GLU A 9 16.53 -9.86 -16.93
C GLU A 9 16.83 -9.45 -15.49
N LEU A 10 17.77 -10.15 -14.87
CA LEU A 10 18.23 -9.82 -13.53
C LEU A 10 19.13 -8.59 -13.58
N THR A 11 18.63 -7.46 -13.08
CA THR A 11 19.38 -6.20 -13.03
C THR A 11 20.47 -6.21 -11.97
N ALA A 12 20.17 -6.69 -10.76
CA ALA A 12 21.14 -6.68 -9.66
C ALA A 12 20.84 -7.74 -8.59
N ARG A 13 21.83 -8.03 -7.75
CA ARG A 13 21.72 -8.91 -6.58
C ARG A 13 22.14 -8.17 -5.33
N PHE A 14 21.40 -8.40 -4.25
CA PHE A 14 21.74 -7.92 -2.92
C PHE A 14 21.48 -9.05 -1.92
N ASP A 15 22.45 -9.27 -1.03
CA ASP A 15 22.32 -10.21 0.07
C ASP A 15 22.13 -9.43 1.37
N LEU A 16 21.15 -9.85 2.19
CA LEU A 16 20.89 -9.25 3.49
C LEU A 16 22.02 -9.50 4.49
N GLY A 17 22.80 -10.56 4.27
CA GLY A 17 23.80 -11.05 5.20
C GLY A 17 23.17 -11.80 6.37
N GLY A 18 23.57 -13.05 6.57
CA GLY A 18 23.02 -13.94 7.61
C GLY A 18 21.72 -14.65 7.20
N ASP A 19 21.08 -15.32 8.16
CA ASP A 19 19.91 -16.19 7.93
C ASP A 19 18.55 -15.46 7.90
N ASP A 20 18.55 -14.12 7.86
CA ASP A 20 17.31 -13.34 7.87
C ASP A 20 16.62 -13.37 6.50
N LYS A 21 15.28 -13.40 6.50
CA LYS A 21 14.46 -13.56 5.29
C LYS A 21 13.65 -12.31 5.01
N ILE A 22 13.54 -11.93 3.74
CA ILE A 22 12.64 -10.87 3.27
C ILE A 22 11.19 -11.28 3.53
N ARG A 23 10.40 -10.36 4.11
CA ARG A 23 8.97 -10.54 4.41
C ARG A 23 8.08 -9.54 3.71
N ALA A 24 8.55 -8.31 3.57
CA ALA A 24 7.82 -7.24 2.92
C ALA A 24 8.76 -6.38 2.09
N VAL A 25 8.26 -5.86 0.97
CA VAL A 25 9.00 -4.95 0.09
C VAL A 25 8.10 -3.80 -0.34
N SER A 26 8.64 -2.60 -0.38
CA SER A 26 7.98 -1.42 -0.93
C SER A 26 8.95 -0.64 -1.80
N LEU A 27 8.47 -0.13 -2.93
CA LEU A 27 9.28 0.61 -3.90
C LEU A 27 8.90 2.08 -3.89
N SER A 28 9.91 2.95 -3.99
CA SER A 28 9.74 4.38 -4.16
C SER A 28 10.70 4.89 -5.23
N PRO A 29 10.21 5.14 -6.45
CA PRO A 29 11.00 5.83 -7.46
C PRO A 29 11.42 7.21 -6.93
N ASP A 30 12.71 7.48 -6.96
CA ASP A 30 13.30 8.75 -6.49
C ASP A 30 13.71 9.63 -7.66
N SER A 31 14.29 9.03 -8.70
CA SER A 31 14.58 9.67 -9.98
C SER A 31 14.32 8.71 -11.16
N ALA A 32 14.60 9.15 -12.39
CA ALA A 32 14.46 8.30 -13.58
C ALA A 32 15.36 7.06 -13.55
N PHE A 33 16.48 7.13 -12.82
CA PHE A 33 17.48 6.05 -12.74
C PHE A 33 17.62 5.48 -11.34
N GLN A 34 17.08 6.15 -10.32
CA GLN A 34 17.21 5.73 -8.93
C GLN A 34 15.86 5.31 -8.35
N THR A 35 15.82 4.10 -7.80
CA THR A 35 14.67 3.58 -7.06
C THR A 35 15.10 3.20 -5.65
N LEU A 36 14.41 3.74 -4.65
CA LEU A 36 14.55 3.33 -3.27
C LEU A 36 13.70 2.09 -2.99
N VAL A 37 14.28 1.13 -2.28
CA VAL A 37 13.63 -0.14 -1.94
C VAL A 37 13.66 -0.32 -0.43
N TYR A 38 12.49 -0.37 0.17
CA TYR A 38 12.31 -0.64 1.59
C TYR A 38 12.04 -2.12 1.78
N VAL A 39 12.89 -2.79 2.56
CA VAL A 39 12.85 -4.23 2.79
C VAL A 39 12.57 -4.50 4.26
N GLY A 40 11.41 -5.08 4.55
CA GLY A 40 11.05 -5.59 5.86
C GLY A 40 11.51 -7.04 6.04
N THR A 41 12.17 -7.34 7.14
CA THR A 41 12.77 -8.66 7.39
C THR A 41 11.99 -9.50 8.40
N SER A 42 12.34 -10.79 8.52
CA SER A 42 11.73 -11.72 9.49
C SER A 42 12.19 -11.45 10.92
N SER A 43 13.40 -10.91 11.10
CA SER A 43 13.89 -10.47 12.41
C SER A 43 13.22 -9.19 12.92
N GLY A 44 12.49 -8.47 12.07
CA GLY A 44 11.77 -7.25 12.42
C GLY A 44 12.55 -5.95 12.18
N SER A 45 13.51 -5.99 11.26
CA SER A 45 14.22 -4.82 10.78
C SER A 45 13.63 -4.31 9.47
N LEU A 46 13.68 -2.99 9.28
CA LEU A 46 13.45 -2.34 8.01
C LEU A 46 14.79 -1.86 7.47
N ILE A 47 15.08 -2.20 6.22
CA ILE A 47 16.33 -1.87 5.52
C ILE A 47 15.99 -1.01 4.30
N LEU A 48 16.78 0.02 4.04
CA LEU A 48 16.67 0.87 2.86
C LEU A 48 17.80 0.56 1.91
N LEU A 49 17.45 0.22 0.68
CA LEU A 49 18.37 0.05 -0.44
C LEU A 49 18.13 1.14 -1.48
N SER A 50 19.19 1.52 -2.18
CA SER A 50 19.13 2.30 -3.41
C SER A 50 19.52 1.41 -4.57
N ILE A 51 18.71 1.42 -5.63
CA ILE A 51 19.03 0.76 -6.89
C ILE A 51 19.22 1.84 -7.94
N ASP A 52 20.42 1.90 -8.49
CA ASP A 52 20.73 2.70 -9.67
C ASP A 52 20.63 1.80 -10.91
N ILE A 53 19.63 2.06 -11.73
CA ILE A 53 19.31 1.31 -12.95
C ILE A 53 20.31 1.64 -14.07
N SER A 54 20.97 2.80 -14.02
CA SER A 54 21.96 3.18 -15.02
C SER A 54 23.28 2.40 -14.87
N THR A 55 23.66 2.12 -13.62
CA THR A 55 24.90 1.41 -13.28
C THR A 55 24.66 -0.04 -12.85
N ASN A 56 23.41 -0.44 -12.64
CA ASN A 56 22.99 -1.73 -12.06
C ASN A 56 23.58 -1.99 -10.67
N ILE A 57 23.85 -0.92 -9.91
CA ILE A 57 24.43 -1.00 -8.57
C ILE A 57 23.33 -0.93 -7.51
N VAL A 58 23.46 -1.75 -6.47
CA VAL A 58 22.61 -1.72 -5.27
C VAL A 58 23.45 -1.33 -4.07
N SER A 59 23.01 -0.32 -3.33
CA SER A 59 23.67 0.13 -2.10
C SER A 59 22.70 0.10 -0.92
N ARG A 60 23.19 -0.27 0.27
CA ARG A 60 22.43 -0.18 1.51
C ARG A 60 22.60 1.22 2.09
N LEU A 61 21.50 1.96 2.22
CA LEU A 61 21.51 3.34 2.72
C LEU A 61 21.25 3.41 4.23
N GLY A 62 20.43 2.51 4.77
CA GLY A 62 19.99 2.62 6.16
C GLY A 62 19.31 1.37 6.69
N SER A 63 19.11 1.33 8.00
CA SER A 63 18.45 0.24 8.69
C SER A 63 17.91 0.69 10.04
N VAL A 64 16.70 0.25 10.39
CA VAL A 64 16.10 0.47 11.71
C VAL A 64 15.42 -0.81 12.20
N SER A 65 15.62 -1.15 13.48
CA SER A 65 14.91 -2.28 14.11
C SER A 65 13.58 -1.80 14.69
N LEU A 66 12.49 -2.48 14.36
CA LEU A 66 11.14 -2.15 14.83
C LEU A 66 10.76 -2.97 16.05
N SER A 67 10.97 -4.29 15.98
CA SER A 67 10.77 -5.24 17.07
C SER A 67 11.48 -6.56 16.74
N ALA A 68 11.45 -7.54 17.66
CA ALA A 68 11.97 -8.90 17.41
C ALA A 68 10.96 -9.80 16.68
N SER A 69 10.15 -9.25 15.78
CA SER A 69 9.08 -9.96 15.08
C SER A 69 9.01 -9.52 13.61
N PRO A 70 8.55 -10.38 12.69
CA PRO A 70 8.54 -10.07 11.26
C PRO A 70 7.88 -8.74 10.91
N VAL A 71 8.47 -8.02 9.95
CA VAL A 71 7.82 -6.89 9.30
C VAL A 71 6.83 -7.41 8.26
N GLU A 72 5.54 -7.23 8.52
CA GLU A 72 4.45 -7.84 7.75
C GLU A 72 4.07 -7.03 6.51
N SER A 73 4.12 -5.71 6.59
CA SER A 73 3.83 -4.82 5.46
C SER A 73 4.57 -3.50 5.58
N VAL A 74 4.85 -2.88 4.43
CA VAL A 74 5.61 -1.63 4.32
C VAL A 74 4.94 -0.71 3.30
N PHE A 75 4.68 0.54 3.68
CA PHE A 75 4.03 1.55 2.85
C PHE A 75 4.83 2.85 2.85
N VAL A 76 5.29 3.28 1.68
CA VAL A 76 5.98 4.57 1.51
C VAL A 76 4.95 5.71 1.41
N LEU A 77 5.08 6.70 2.28
CA LEU A 77 4.14 7.81 2.44
C LEU A 77 4.66 9.09 1.76
N GLY A 78 4.18 9.35 0.55
CA GLY A 78 4.46 10.57 -0.21
C GLY A 78 5.90 10.63 -0.74
N HIS A 79 6.11 11.38 -1.82
CA HIS A 79 7.43 11.50 -2.45
C HIS A 79 8.32 12.58 -1.81
N GLU A 80 7.75 13.65 -1.20
CA GLU A 80 8.54 14.87 -0.89
C GLU A 80 8.92 15.07 0.58
N ARG A 81 8.29 14.38 1.55
CA ARG A 81 8.59 14.51 3.00
C ARG A 81 8.73 13.15 3.69
N GLY A 82 9.22 12.19 2.91
CA GLY A 82 9.05 10.75 3.03
C GLY A 82 8.99 10.21 4.46
N LYS A 83 7.87 9.58 4.77
CA LYS A 83 7.74 8.68 5.92
C LYS A 83 7.48 7.28 5.39
N VAL A 84 7.82 6.28 6.18
CA VAL A 84 7.44 4.90 5.88
C VAL A 84 6.62 4.38 7.04
N LEU A 85 5.50 3.77 6.69
CA LEU A 85 4.64 3.07 7.64
C LEU A 85 4.91 1.58 7.52
N ALA A 86 5.16 0.91 8.62
CA ALA A 86 5.37 -0.53 8.67
C ALA A 86 4.43 -1.19 9.68
N LEU A 87 3.88 -2.35 9.34
CA LEU A 87 3.19 -3.23 10.28
C LEU A 87 4.18 -4.27 10.81
N CYS A 88 4.30 -4.37 12.13
CA CYS A 88 5.19 -5.29 12.80
C CYS A 88 4.61 -5.67 14.16
N ASN A 89 4.49 -6.98 14.44
CA ASN A 89 3.94 -7.50 15.71
C ASN A 89 2.57 -6.90 16.09
N GLY A 90 1.68 -6.74 15.12
CA GLY A 90 0.36 -6.14 15.33
C GLY A 90 0.36 -4.66 15.72
N TYR A 91 1.45 -3.93 15.49
CA TYR A 91 1.55 -2.49 15.67
C TYR A 91 2.01 -1.81 14.38
N LEU A 92 1.52 -0.58 14.19
CA LEU A 92 2.04 0.31 13.17
C LEU A 92 3.24 1.09 13.70
N PHE A 93 4.28 1.19 12.88
CA PHE A 93 5.48 1.98 13.14
C PHE A 93 5.66 3.01 12.03
N LEU A 94 5.91 4.25 12.40
CA LEU A 94 6.23 5.34 11.49
C LEU A 94 7.72 5.67 11.61
N VAL A 95 8.43 5.65 10.49
CA VAL A 95 9.86 5.98 10.39
C VAL A 95 10.07 7.07 9.34
N ASP A 96 11.20 7.76 9.39
CA ASP A 96 11.64 8.64 8.31
C ASP A 96 12.06 7.84 7.07
N SER A 97 12.01 8.46 5.89
CA SER A 97 12.34 7.81 4.61
C SER A 97 13.77 7.33 4.51
N LEU A 98 14.71 7.93 5.26
CA LEU A 98 16.13 7.53 5.23
C LEU A 98 16.46 6.48 6.29
N LEU A 99 15.48 6.09 7.13
CA LEU A 99 15.67 5.20 8.27
C LEU A 99 16.78 5.67 9.22
N SER A 100 16.92 6.99 9.35
CA SER A 100 17.95 7.65 10.15
C SER A 100 17.52 7.90 11.59
N LEU A 101 16.21 7.96 11.82
CA LEU A 101 15.62 8.19 13.13
C LEU A 101 14.99 6.92 13.70
N PRO A 102 14.91 6.79 15.04
CA PRO A 102 14.20 5.70 15.68
C PRO A 102 12.73 5.62 15.24
N ALA A 103 12.20 4.41 15.15
CA ALA A 103 10.82 4.18 14.77
C ALA A 103 9.83 4.66 15.84
N LYS A 104 8.82 5.44 15.42
CA LYS A 104 7.71 5.86 16.27
C LYS A 104 6.58 4.85 16.17
N ARG A 105 6.34 4.10 17.23
CA ARG A 105 5.18 3.20 17.32
C ARG A 105 3.88 4.00 17.48
N LEU A 106 2.88 3.68 16.67
CA LEU A 106 1.53 4.23 16.79
C LEU A 106 0.77 3.44 17.86
N GLY A 107 0.29 4.14 18.88
CA GLY A 107 -0.37 3.55 20.05
C GLY A 107 -1.89 3.71 20.07
N GLY A 108 -2.50 3.39 21.22
CA GLY A 108 -3.93 3.55 21.45
C GLY A 108 -4.78 2.44 20.83
N LEU A 109 -5.81 2.82 20.07
CA LEU A 109 -6.77 1.91 19.43
C LEU A 109 -6.12 0.96 18.40
N LEU A 110 -4.94 1.32 17.88
CA LEU A 110 -4.23 0.61 16.81
C LEU A 110 -3.30 -0.51 17.32
N LYS A 111 -3.75 -1.26 18.31
CA LYS A 111 -3.04 -2.44 18.86
C LYS A 111 -3.68 -3.73 18.36
N GLY A 112 -2.86 -4.72 18.02
CA GLY A 112 -3.34 -6.05 17.62
C GLY A 112 -3.84 -6.08 16.18
N ILE A 113 -3.22 -5.28 15.32
CA ILE A 113 -3.57 -5.20 13.90
C ILE A 113 -3.18 -6.51 13.19
N ASN A 114 -4.12 -7.08 12.45
CA ASN A 114 -3.90 -8.29 11.67
C ASN A 114 -3.61 -8.00 10.20
N VAL A 115 -4.23 -6.95 9.65
CA VAL A 115 -4.14 -6.58 8.24
C VAL A 115 -4.18 -5.06 8.11
N VAL A 116 -3.35 -4.52 7.21
CA VAL A 116 -3.39 -3.12 6.80
C VAL A 116 -3.43 -3.07 5.29
N ALA A 117 -4.32 -2.24 4.75
CA ALA A 117 -4.42 -1.99 3.33
C ALA A 117 -4.46 -0.49 3.07
N ARG A 118 -3.67 -0.06 2.07
CA ARG A 118 -3.71 1.30 1.54
C ARG A 118 -4.40 1.28 0.19
N ARG A 119 -5.31 2.22 -0.05
CA ARG A 119 -5.86 2.43 -1.38
C ARG A 119 -4.76 3.02 -2.28
N VAL A 120 -4.42 2.30 -3.36
CA VAL A 120 -3.51 2.79 -4.40
C VAL A 120 -4.36 3.47 -5.48
N ARG A 121 -4.11 4.76 -5.74
CA ARG A 121 -4.75 5.47 -6.87
C ARG A 121 -3.99 5.13 -8.15
N GLY A 122 -4.67 4.59 -9.16
CA GLY A 122 -4.07 4.34 -10.48
C GLY A 122 -3.81 5.66 -11.23
N ARG A 123 -2.66 5.78 -11.89
CA ARG A 123 -2.14 7.01 -12.56
C ARG A 123 -2.92 7.42 -13.84
N GLY A 124 -4.15 6.97 -14.02
CA GLY A 124 -4.98 7.27 -15.20
C GLY A 124 -6.48 7.18 -14.94
N SER A 125 -6.89 7.11 -13.68
CA SER A 125 -8.30 7.16 -13.31
C SER A 125 -8.57 8.49 -12.62
N SER A 126 -9.37 9.34 -13.26
CA SER A 126 -10.06 10.48 -12.66
C SER A 126 -11.05 9.96 -11.61
N SER A 127 -10.52 9.40 -10.52
CA SER A 127 -11.27 8.78 -9.45
C SER A 127 -11.58 9.83 -8.40
N THR A 128 -12.75 10.47 -8.55
CA THR A 128 -13.59 11.15 -7.54
C THR A 128 -12.90 11.44 -6.20
N ASP A 129 -12.65 12.72 -5.96
CA ASP A 129 -12.30 13.23 -4.65
C ASP A 129 -13.38 12.86 -3.64
N LEU A 130 -12.94 12.31 -2.50
CA LEU A 130 -13.80 11.82 -1.42
C LEU A 130 -14.28 12.94 -0.48
N PHE A 131 -14.14 14.19 -0.91
CA PHE A 131 -14.63 15.34 -0.16
C PHE A 131 -15.61 16.11 -1.04
N PRO A 132 -16.91 16.16 -0.70
CA PRO A 132 -17.78 17.15 -1.30
C PRO A 132 -17.23 18.52 -0.91
N SER A 133 -16.96 19.36 -1.91
CA SER A 133 -16.77 20.79 -1.71
C SER A 133 -17.97 21.32 -0.95
N GLU A 134 -17.74 22.04 0.15
CA GLU A 134 -18.81 22.54 1.02
C GLU A 134 -19.72 23.50 0.25
N VAL A 135 -20.86 22.98 -0.23
CA VAL A 135 -22.05 23.78 -0.50
C VAL A 135 -23.25 23.07 0.11
N SER A 136 -23.95 23.83 0.93
CA SER A 136 -25.01 23.43 1.85
C SER A 136 -26.25 22.79 1.20
N ALA A 137 -27.01 22.16 2.10
CA ALA A 137 -28.44 21.88 2.12
C ALA A 137 -28.93 20.53 1.56
N ASP A 138 -29.44 19.75 2.52
CA ASP A 138 -30.56 18.81 2.45
C ASP A 138 -30.50 17.66 1.43
N SER A 139 -30.16 16.47 1.95
CA SER A 139 -31.05 15.29 1.89
C SER A 139 -30.35 13.98 2.30
N SER A 140 -31.04 13.27 3.20
CA SER A 140 -31.16 11.81 3.41
C SER A 140 -29.91 10.90 3.44
N SER A 141 -29.86 10.04 4.46
CA SER A 141 -28.67 9.61 5.19
C SER A 141 -28.16 8.17 4.95
N SER A 142 -28.62 7.41 3.95
CA SER A 142 -28.24 5.98 3.87
C SER A 142 -27.60 5.51 2.56
N ASN A 143 -27.62 6.31 1.48
CA ASN A 143 -27.18 5.82 0.16
C ASN A 143 -25.77 6.27 -0.27
N LYS A 144 -25.09 7.10 0.51
CA LYS A 144 -23.78 7.69 0.15
C LYS A 144 -22.58 6.77 0.42
N PHE A 145 -22.74 5.78 1.30
CA PHE A 145 -21.65 4.88 1.68
C PHE A 145 -21.27 3.89 0.58
N LEU A 146 -22.26 3.38 -0.17
CA LEU A 146 -22.00 2.43 -1.27
C LEU A 146 -21.38 3.11 -2.49
N GLN A 147 -21.61 4.42 -2.67
CA GLN A 147 -20.93 5.20 -3.70
C GLN A 147 -19.43 5.36 -3.41
N MET A 148 -19.00 5.39 -2.14
CA MET A 148 -17.57 5.40 -1.76
C MET A 148 -16.82 4.10 -2.08
N LEU A 149 -17.53 2.98 -2.26
CA LEU A 149 -16.96 1.64 -2.46
C LEU A 149 -16.91 1.19 -3.93
N GLY A 150 -17.34 2.03 -4.90
CA GLY A 150 -17.08 1.78 -6.32
C GLY A 150 -18.28 1.28 -7.15
N ALA A 151 -19.49 1.77 -6.89
CA ALA A 151 -20.61 1.62 -7.83
C ALA A 151 -20.72 2.89 -8.69
N GLY A 152 -20.33 2.78 -9.97
CA GLY A 152 -20.17 3.91 -10.88
C GLY A 152 -21.47 4.55 -11.32
N ASN A 153 -21.45 5.88 -11.46
CA ASN A 153 -22.39 6.64 -12.30
C ASN A 153 -21.57 7.55 -13.23
N ARG A 154 -21.81 7.41 -14.54
CA ARG A 154 -21.34 8.31 -15.59
C ARG A 154 -22.21 9.56 -15.59
N ALA A 155 -21.65 10.75 -15.37
CA ALA A 155 -22.17 11.99 -15.95
C ALA A 155 -21.22 13.18 -15.72
N SER A 156 -20.81 13.75 -16.85
CA SER A 156 -20.38 15.14 -17.13
C SER A 156 -19.08 15.70 -16.55
N ASP A 157 -18.24 16.12 -17.52
CA ASP A 157 -17.23 17.18 -17.45
C ASP A 157 -17.62 18.37 -16.57
N ILE A 158 -16.68 18.85 -15.74
CA ILE A 158 -16.26 20.26 -15.63
C ILE A 158 -14.83 20.30 -15.03
N LYS A 159 -13.91 20.83 -15.86
CA LYS A 159 -12.75 21.71 -15.61
C LYS A 159 -12.16 21.79 -14.18
N GLY A 160 -10.84 21.58 -14.12
CA GLY A 160 -10.08 21.51 -12.87
C GLY A 160 -9.76 22.82 -12.16
N GLU A 161 -9.37 22.65 -10.90
CA GLU A 161 -8.46 23.52 -10.16
C GLU A 161 -7.85 22.71 -8.99
N ASP A 162 -6.53 22.83 -8.84
CA ASP A 162 -5.72 22.58 -7.64
C ASP A 162 -5.71 21.21 -6.92
N SER A 163 -5.00 20.26 -7.55
CA SER A 163 -4.49 19.01 -6.94
C SER A 163 -3.37 19.23 -5.89
N ARG A 164 -3.31 20.38 -5.21
CA ARG A 164 -2.27 20.72 -4.20
C ARG A 164 -2.74 20.51 -2.75
N VAL A 165 -4.04 20.32 -2.50
CA VAL A 165 -4.62 20.30 -1.13
C VAL A 165 -4.71 18.89 -0.51
N LEU A 166 -4.51 17.82 -1.28
CA LEU A 166 -4.50 16.43 -0.78
C LEU A 166 -3.10 15.92 -0.35
N GLN A 167 -2.10 16.80 -0.39
CA GLN A 167 -0.69 16.52 -0.16
C GLN A 167 -0.39 16.28 1.33
N GLY A 168 -0.84 15.15 1.88
CA GLY A 168 -0.43 14.73 3.24
C GLY A 168 -1.40 13.87 4.04
N ARG A 169 -2.54 13.45 3.46
CA ARG A 169 -3.54 12.63 4.16
C ARG A 169 -3.51 11.21 3.60
N PHE A 170 -3.06 10.24 4.40
CA PHE A 170 -2.98 8.84 4.00
C PHE A 170 -4.12 8.05 4.62
N VAL A 171 -5.02 7.52 3.80
CA VAL A 171 -6.15 6.70 4.28
C VAL A 171 -5.80 5.23 4.22
N PHE A 172 -5.97 4.54 5.35
CA PHE A 172 -5.74 3.12 5.52
C PHE A 172 -6.98 2.42 6.03
N ALA A 173 -7.22 1.22 5.52
CA ALA A 173 -8.07 0.25 6.17
C ALA A 173 -7.21 -0.63 7.08
N VAL A 174 -7.62 -0.78 8.33
CA VAL A 174 -6.91 -1.55 9.36
C VAL A 174 -7.88 -2.54 9.97
N ALA A 175 -7.53 -3.83 9.97
CA ALA A 175 -8.31 -4.86 10.64
C ALA A 175 -7.67 -5.22 11.98
N ILE A 176 -8.45 -5.20 13.05
CA ILE A 176 -8.06 -5.51 14.43
C ILE A 176 -9.10 -6.45 15.00
N SER A 177 -8.76 -7.73 15.17
CA SER A 177 -9.76 -8.73 15.56
C SER A 177 -11.02 -8.60 14.67
N GLU A 178 -12.22 -8.63 15.23
CA GLU A 178 -13.49 -8.55 14.49
C GLU A 178 -13.88 -7.12 14.02
N ARG A 179 -12.94 -6.18 14.07
CA ARG A 179 -13.17 -4.77 13.75
C ARG A 179 -12.36 -4.35 12.55
N MET A 180 -12.96 -3.54 11.70
CA MET A 180 -12.27 -2.84 10.61
C MET A 180 -12.38 -1.33 10.84
N LEU A 181 -11.25 -0.64 10.84
CA LEU A 181 -11.14 0.79 10.99
C LEU A 181 -10.66 1.41 9.68
N LEU A 182 -11.38 2.42 9.20
CA LEU A 182 -10.86 3.35 8.21
C LEU A 182 -10.20 4.50 8.95
N ILE A 183 -8.88 4.63 8.83
CA ILE A 183 -8.10 5.66 9.50
C ILE A 183 -7.48 6.62 8.50
N GLN A 184 -7.42 7.89 8.85
CA GLN A 184 -6.61 8.89 8.18
C GLN A 184 -5.35 9.13 9.01
N LEU A 185 -4.19 8.83 8.44
CA LEU A 185 -2.87 9.02 9.05
C LEU A 185 -2.23 10.32 8.55
N HIS A 186 -1.66 11.07 9.49
CA HIS A 186 -0.81 12.24 9.25
C HIS A 186 0.67 11.87 9.43
N CYS A 187 1.57 12.61 8.75
CA CYS A 187 3.02 12.34 8.78
C CYS A 187 3.70 12.55 10.15
N ASP A 188 3.02 13.20 11.10
CA ASP A 188 3.48 13.35 12.48
C ASP A 188 3.16 12.11 13.34
N GLY A 189 2.44 11.13 12.78
CA GLY A 189 2.01 9.92 13.46
C GLY A 189 0.68 10.07 14.21
N THR A 190 -0.01 11.19 14.07
CA THR A 190 -1.40 11.30 14.52
C THR A 190 -2.33 10.65 13.51
N PHE A 191 -3.46 10.12 13.99
CA PHE A 191 -4.47 9.53 13.13
C PHE A 191 -5.88 9.86 13.61
N LEU A 192 -6.82 9.86 12.67
CA LEU A 192 -8.24 10.03 12.90
C LEU A 192 -8.96 8.76 12.44
N VAL A 193 -9.88 8.25 13.26
CA VAL A 193 -10.77 7.16 12.85
C VAL A 193 -11.94 7.79 12.09
N LEU A 194 -12.01 7.50 10.80
CA LEU A 194 -13.08 7.99 9.92
C LEU A 194 -14.33 7.10 10.04
N LYS A 195 -14.12 5.79 10.17
CA LYS A 195 -15.20 4.80 10.26
C LYS A 195 -14.73 3.56 11.00
N GLU A 196 -15.59 3.04 11.86
CA GLU A 196 -15.48 1.71 12.44
C GLU A 196 -16.59 0.82 11.87
N ILE A 197 -16.24 -0.40 11.51
CA ILE A 197 -17.14 -1.46 11.08
C ILE A 197 -16.89 -2.67 11.97
N LEU A 198 -17.95 -3.19 12.56
CA LEU A 198 -17.91 -4.32 13.50
C LEU A 198 -18.43 -5.59 12.82
N GLY A 199 -18.01 -6.75 13.33
CA GLY A 199 -18.54 -8.05 12.94
C GLY A 199 -17.99 -8.58 11.62
N ILE A 200 -16.80 -8.13 11.20
CA ILE A 200 -16.13 -8.69 10.02
C ILE A 200 -15.11 -9.74 10.48
N PRO A 201 -15.33 -11.04 10.18
CA PRO A 201 -14.34 -12.06 10.48
C PRO A 201 -13.09 -11.87 9.59
N ILE A 202 -11.91 -11.74 10.21
CA ILE A 202 -10.62 -11.45 9.51
C ILE A 202 -10.28 -12.50 8.45
N MET A 203 -10.78 -13.73 8.61
CA MET A 203 -10.61 -14.83 7.66
C MET A 203 -10.97 -14.43 6.21
N ALA A 204 -11.87 -13.46 6.02
CA ALA A 204 -12.26 -12.98 4.69
C ALA A 204 -11.19 -12.14 3.96
N PHE A 205 -10.22 -11.55 4.68
CA PHE A 205 -9.20 -10.67 4.07
C PHE A 205 -7.92 -11.41 3.68
N LYS A 206 -7.72 -12.61 4.20
CA LYS A 206 -6.56 -13.44 3.88
C LYS A 206 -6.89 -14.37 2.73
N VAL A 207 -7.23 -13.80 1.56
CA VAL A 207 -7.24 -14.60 0.33
C VAL A 207 -5.77 -14.81 -0.06
N PRO A 208 -5.25 -16.05 -0.01
CA PRO A 208 -3.88 -16.30 -0.43
C PRO A 208 -3.76 -15.94 -1.92
N TYR A 209 -2.73 -15.15 -2.26
CA TYR A 209 -2.42 -14.75 -3.64
C TYR A 209 -2.39 -15.95 -4.62
N GLU A 210 -2.08 -17.15 -4.14
CA GLU A 210 -2.13 -18.38 -4.94
C GLU A 210 -3.51 -18.67 -5.54
N GLU A 211 -4.59 -18.47 -4.80
CA GLU A 211 -5.94 -18.79 -5.27
C GLU A 211 -6.41 -17.78 -6.33
N GLN A 212 -6.03 -16.50 -6.19
CA GLN A 212 -6.29 -15.49 -7.22
C GLN A 212 -5.52 -15.77 -8.51
N ILE A 213 -4.28 -16.25 -8.43
CA ILE A 213 -3.47 -16.65 -9.61
C ILE A 213 -4.07 -17.89 -10.28
N LYS A 214 -4.49 -18.90 -9.50
CA LYS A 214 -5.14 -20.11 -10.02
C LYS A 214 -6.46 -19.78 -10.72
N ASP A 215 -7.27 -18.88 -10.17
CA ASP A 215 -8.51 -18.44 -10.80
C ASP A 215 -8.28 -17.64 -12.08
N LEU A 216 -7.26 -16.78 -12.11
CA LEU A 216 -6.84 -16.10 -13.33
C LEU A 216 -6.37 -17.09 -14.42
N LEU A 217 -5.65 -18.14 -14.02
CA LEU A 217 -5.18 -19.19 -14.93
C LEU A 217 -6.31 -20.10 -15.41
N ARG A 218 -7.31 -20.41 -14.57
CA ARG A 218 -8.53 -21.15 -14.97
C ARG A 218 -9.36 -20.36 -15.96
N LYS A 219 -9.57 -19.06 -15.72
CA LYS A 219 -10.36 -18.19 -16.60
C LYS A 219 -9.72 -17.98 -17.98
N LYS A 220 -8.40 -18.17 -18.09
CA LYS A 220 -7.67 -18.13 -19.37
C LYS A 220 -7.79 -19.42 -20.18
N ARG A 221 -8.07 -20.57 -19.54
CA ARG A 221 -8.26 -21.87 -20.22
C ARG A 221 -9.66 -22.04 -20.81
N SER A 222 -10.67 -21.35 -20.30
CA SER A 222 -12.05 -21.39 -20.81
C SER A 222 -12.30 -20.54 -22.07
N HIS A 223 -11.27 -19.87 -22.62
CA HIS A 223 -11.36 -19.07 -23.84
C HIS A 223 -10.44 -19.54 -24.98
N LEU A 224 -9.99 -20.79 -24.94
CA LEU A 224 -9.46 -21.45 -26.14
C LEU A 224 -10.65 -21.92 -26.98
N PRO A 225 -10.86 -21.42 -28.22
CA PRO A 225 -11.83 -22.04 -29.12
C PRO A 225 -11.37 -23.47 -29.39
N GLY A 226 -12.27 -24.42 -29.18
CA GLY A 226 -12.04 -25.82 -29.51
C GLY A 226 -11.66 -25.92 -30.98
N GLY A 227 -10.42 -26.37 -31.24
CA GLY A 227 -10.04 -26.89 -32.53
C GLY A 227 -10.81 -28.19 -32.75
N GLY A 228 -11.94 -28.08 -33.45
CA GLY A 228 -12.57 -29.22 -34.09
C GLY A 228 -11.71 -29.66 -35.27
N ALA A 229 -11.46 -30.97 -35.31
CA ALA A 229 -10.78 -31.71 -36.36
C ALA A 229 -11.42 -31.51 -37.75
#